data_AF-A0A429TQC0-F1
#
_entry.id   AF-A0A429TQC0-F1
#
_cell.length_a   1.000
_cell.length_b   1.000
_cell.length_c   1.000
_cell.angle_alpha   90.00
_cell.angle_beta   90.00
_cell.angle_gamma   90.00
#
_symmetry.space_group_name_H-M   'P 1'
#
loop_
_entity.id
_entity.type
_entity.pdbx_description
1 polymer ?
#
loop_
_entity_poly.entity_id
_entity_poly.type
_entity_poly.pdbx_seq_one_letter_code
_entity_poly.pdbx_strand_id
1 'polypeptide(L)'
;MESESVDYMDELLDLQYANDVMHARVKRLQEELANLPEKTDEQHIAWRDAWEDWRVEAELLEDVLTYFSEKLGLDRDELAAAVREEAARDEDWPPVED
;
A
#
# COMPACT_ATOMS: atom_id res chain seq x y z
N MET A 1 20.76 -7.44 -21.97
CA MET A 1 19.41 -6.86 -22.14
C MET A 1 18.73 -7.14 -20.81
N GLU A 2 19.09 -6.35 -19.80
CA GLU A 2 18.77 -6.58 -18.37
C GLU A 2 18.07 -5.35 -17.75
N SER A 3 17.68 -4.37 -18.58
CA SER A 3 17.24 -3.05 -18.11
C SER A 3 15.74 -2.92 -17.86
N GLU A 4 14.91 -3.85 -18.36
CA GLU A 4 13.44 -3.74 -18.22
C GLU A 4 12.92 -4.44 -16.95
N SER A 5 13.73 -5.28 -16.31
CA SER A 5 13.34 -6.05 -15.12
C SER A 5 13.54 -5.30 -13.80
N VAL A 6 14.49 -4.38 -13.74
CA VAL A 6 14.75 -3.56 -12.54
C VAL A 6 13.70 -2.44 -12.44
N ASP A 7 13.27 -1.92 -13.60
CA ASP A 7 12.34 -0.79 -13.71
C ASP A 7 10.96 -1.09 -13.10
N TYR A 8 10.41 -2.29 -13.33
CA TYR A 8 9.08 -2.64 -12.81
C TYR A 8 9.07 -2.93 -11.30
N MET A 9 10.17 -3.49 -10.76
CA MET A 9 10.22 -3.84 -9.33
C MET A 9 10.34 -2.57 -8.50
N ASP A 10 11.17 -1.62 -8.93
CA ASP A 10 11.28 -0.31 -8.29
C ASP A 10 9.93 0.44 -8.32
N GLU A 11 9.23 0.44 -9.46
CA GLU A 11 7.89 1.06 -9.58
C GLU A 11 6.86 0.41 -8.64
N LEU A 12 6.84 -0.93 -8.57
CA LEU A 12 5.95 -1.65 -7.67
C LEU A 12 6.28 -1.43 -6.19
N LEU A 13 7.57 -1.29 -5.85
CA LEU A 13 8.00 -0.95 -4.51
C LEU A 13 7.58 0.47 -4.13
N ASP A 14 7.77 1.45 -5.00
CA ASP A 14 7.32 2.83 -4.75
C ASP A 14 5.81 2.89 -4.48
N LEU A 15 5.02 2.14 -5.26
CA LEU A 15 3.57 2.05 -5.08
C LEU A 15 3.19 1.29 -3.80
N GLN A 16 3.85 0.17 -3.49
CA GLN A 16 3.63 -0.57 -2.25
C GLN A 16 3.96 0.29 -1.03
N TYR A 17 5.06 1.06 -1.09
CA TYR A 17 5.46 1.97 -0.02
C TYR A 17 4.41 3.05 0.20
N ALA A 18 3.95 3.71 -0.88
CA ALA A 18 2.90 4.71 -0.80
C ALA A 18 1.60 4.12 -0.22
N ASN A 19 1.23 2.91 -0.65
CA ASN A 19 0.06 2.21 -0.14
C ASN A 19 0.18 1.93 1.37
N ASP A 20 1.31 1.40 1.81
CA ASP A 20 1.53 1.02 3.22
C ASP A 20 1.60 2.25 4.13
N VAL A 21 2.21 3.36 3.67
CA VAL A 21 2.19 4.64 4.40
C VAL A 21 0.75 5.14 4.61
N MET A 22 -0.08 5.09 3.57
CA MET A 22 -1.48 5.51 3.68
C MET A 22 -2.30 4.55 4.55
N HIS A 23 -2.06 3.24 4.44
CA HIS A 23 -2.70 2.24 5.28
C HIS A 23 -2.37 2.45 6.76
N ALA A 24 -1.09 2.66 7.08
CA ALA A 24 -0.63 2.95 8.44
C ALA A 24 -1.31 4.21 9.01
N ARG A 25 -1.49 5.25 8.18
CA ARG A 25 -2.24 6.45 8.57
C ARG A 25 -3.72 6.14 8.89
N VAL A 26 -4.39 5.34 8.07
CA VAL A 26 -5.79 4.91 8.31
C VAL A 26 -5.91 4.14 9.62
N LYS A 27 -5.03 3.15 9.83
CA LYS A 27 -5.00 2.32 11.05
C LYS A 27 -4.79 3.19 12.29
N ARG A 28 -3.80 4.07 12.28
CA ARG A 28 -3.54 5.01 13.38
C ARG A 28 -4.76 5.87 13.71
N LEU A 29 -5.42 6.46 12.71
CA LEU A 29 -6.63 7.26 12.93
C LEU A 29 -7.77 6.41 13.48
N GLN A 30 -7.90 5.17 13.01
CA GLN A 30 -8.90 4.22 13.52
C GLN A 30 -8.65 3.89 15.00
N GLU A 31 -7.41 3.65 15.41
CA GLU A 31 -7.03 3.38 16.79
C GLU A 31 -7.23 4.60 17.69
N GLU A 32 -6.83 5.79 17.24
CA GLU A 32 -7.07 7.04 17.94
C GLU A 32 -8.57 7.23 18.18
N LEU A 33 -9.41 6.99 17.15
CA LEU A 33 -10.87 7.02 17.27
C LEU A 33 -11.42 5.96 18.22
N ALA A 34 -10.93 4.73 18.17
CA ALA A 34 -11.42 3.62 18.98
C ALA A 34 -11.25 3.89 20.49
N ASN A 35 -10.21 4.62 20.87
CA ASN A 35 -9.90 4.96 22.26
C ASN A 35 -10.67 6.17 22.80
N LEU A 36 -11.44 6.88 21.95
CA LEU A 36 -12.20 8.06 22.37
C LEU A 36 -13.63 7.69 22.84
N PRO A 37 -14.06 8.20 24.01
CA PRO A 37 -15.40 7.97 24.53
C PRO A 37 -16.49 8.64 23.69
N GLU A 38 -16.17 9.75 23.03
CA GLU A 38 -17.02 10.46 22.08
C GLU A 38 -16.16 10.93 20.89
N LYS A 39 -16.69 10.81 19.67
CA LYS A 39 -16.00 11.13 18.42
C LYS A 39 -16.69 12.33 17.79
N THR A 40 -15.91 13.32 17.36
CA THR A 40 -16.48 14.46 16.63
C THR A 40 -16.69 14.12 15.16
N ASP A 41 -17.59 14.84 14.52
CA ASP A 41 -17.81 14.73 13.07
C ASP A 41 -16.51 14.99 12.29
N GLU A 42 -15.68 15.93 12.75
CA GLU A 42 -14.39 16.22 12.10
C GLU A 42 -13.43 15.03 12.17
N GLN A 43 -13.40 14.30 13.29
CA GLN A 43 -12.55 13.11 13.43
C GLN A 43 -13.06 11.96 12.55
N HIS A 44 -14.38 11.80 12.43
CA HIS A 44 -14.99 10.84 11.50
C HIS A 44 -14.68 11.19 10.04
N ILE A 45 -14.77 12.46 9.68
CA ILE A 45 -14.42 12.95 8.33
C ILE A 45 -12.94 12.71 8.06
N ALA A 46 -12.04 13.06 8.98
CA ALA A 46 -10.61 12.88 8.79
C ALA A 46 -10.22 11.41 8.58
N TRP A 47 -10.85 10.47 9.30
CA TRP A 47 -10.65 9.04 9.07
C TRP A 47 -11.21 8.59 7.72
N ARG A 48 -12.40 9.06 7.35
CA ARG A 48 -13.02 8.71 6.05
C ARG A 48 -12.15 9.21 4.90
N ASP A 49 -11.70 10.45 4.94
CA ASP A 49 -10.87 11.05 3.90
C ASP A 49 -9.54 10.28 3.77
N ALA A 50 -8.90 9.91 4.89
CA ALA A 50 -7.70 9.08 4.87
C ALA A 50 -7.97 7.68 4.29
N TRP A 51 -9.14 7.09 4.57
CA TRP A 51 -9.53 5.80 3.99
C TRP A 51 -9.78 5.90 2.48
N GLU A 52 -10.40 6.98 2.02
CA GLU A 52 -10.59 7.25 0.59
C GLU A 52 -9.25 7.44 -0.13
N ASP A 53 -8.31 8.19 0.46
CA ASP A 53 -6.95 8.36 -0.06
C ASP A 53 -6.22 7.00 -0.18
N TRP A 54 -6.21 6.20 0.89
CA TRP A 54 -5.59 4.87 0.87
C TRP A 54 -6.21 3.95 -0.18
N ARG A 55 -7.54 3.99 -0.32
CA ARG A 55 -8.25 3.16 -1.30
C ARG A 55 -7.81 3.47 -2.72
N VAL A 56 -7.61 4.74 -3.07
CA VAL A 56 -7.16 5.14 -4.42
C VAL A 56 -5.76 4.58 -4.71
N GLU A 57 -4.84 4.69 -3.75
CA GLU A 57 -3.50 4.11 -3.87
C GLU A 57 -3.53 2.57 -3.95
N ALA A 58 -4.44 1.93 -3.22
CA ALA A 58 -4.61 0.47 -3.26
C ALA A 58 -5.14 -0.01 -4.62
N GLU A 59 -6.10 0.70 -5.20
CA GLU A 59 -6.61 0.42 -6.54
C GLU A 59 -5.51 0.62 -7.61
N LEU A 60 -4.68 1.66 -7.50
CA LEU A 60 -3.55 1.89 -8.40
C LEU A 60 -2.51 0.77 -8.32
N LEU A 61 -2.11 0.37 -7.11
CA LEU A 61 -1.17 -0.74 -6.92
C LEU A 61 -1.70 -2.04 -7.52
N GLU A 62 -2.98 -2.35 -7.33
CA GLU A 62 -3.61 -3.55 -7.89
C GLU A 62 -3.64 -3.53 -9.43
N ASP A 63 -3.94 -2.37 -10.03
CA ASP A 63 -3.94 -2.19 -11.49
C ASP A 63 -2.54 -2.38 -12.07
N VAL A 64 -1.50 -1.84 -11.41
CA VAL A 64 -0.11 -1.95 -11.86
C VAL A 64 0.45 -3.36 -11.66
N LEU A 65 0.13 -4.01 -10.54
CA LEU A 65 0.43 -5.44 -10.32
C LEU A 65 -0.21 -6.31 -11.41
N THR A 66 -1.47 -6.04 -11.74
CA THR A 66 -2.16 -6.75 -12.83
C THR A 66 -1.45 -6.51 -14.16
N TYR A 67 -1.18 -5.26 -14.52
CA TYR A 67 -0.47 -4.91 -15.75
C TYR A 67 0.88 -5.63 -15.89
N PHE A 68 1.71 -5.59 -14.85
CA PHE A 68 3.03 -6.24 -14.91
C PHE A 68 2.93 -7.77 -14.85
N SER A 69 1.98 -8.34 -14.12
CA SER A 69 1.76 -9.79 -14.13
C SER A 69 1.41 -10.29 -15.55
N GLU A 70 0.53 -9.58 -16.26
CA GLU A 70 0.16 -9.90 -17.64
C GLU A 70 1.34 -9.67 -18.60
N LYS A 71 2.05 -8.54 -18.49
CA LYS A 71 3.18 -8.19 -19.35
C LYS A 71 4.33 -9.21 -19.24
N LEU A 72 4.61 -9.66 -18.02
CA LEU A 72 5.71 -10.58 -17.71
C LEU A 72 5.31 -12.06 -17.79
N GLY A 73 4.00 -12.35 -17.89
CA GLY A 73 3.48 -13.71 -17.85
C GLY A 73 3.67 -14.38 -16.49
N LEU A 74 3.64 -13.60 -15.41
CA LEU A 74 3.75 -14.05 -14.03
C LEU A 74 2.36 -14.18 -13.39
N ASP A 75 2.25 -14.99 -12.35
CA ASP A 75 1.08 -14.94 -11.47
C ASP A 75 1.09 -13.64 -10.66
N ARG A 76 -0.06 -12.98 -10.58
CA ARG A 76 -0.20 -11.69 -9.87
C ARG A 76 0.09 -11.85 -8.37
N ASP A 77 -0.36 -12.94 -7.75
CA ASP A 77 -0.17 -13.16 -6.31
C ASP A 77 1.29 -13.47 -6.00
N GLU A 78 1.97 -14.20 -6.88
CA GLU A 78 3.42 -14.41 -6.81
C GLU A 78 4.19 -13.11 -6.96
N LEU A 79 3.81 -12.25 -7.93
CA LEU A 79 4.43 -10.93 -8.10
C LEU A 79 4.21 -10.05 -6.87
N ALA A 80 2.99 -9.97 -6.37
CA ALA A 80 2.67 -9.21 -5.16
C ALA A 80 3.42 -9.75 -3.93
N ALA A 81 3.60 -11.07 -3.82
CA ALA A 81 4.41 -11.67 -2.77
C ALA A 81 5.89 -11.30 -2.88
N ALA A 82 6.44 -11.28 -4.10
CA ALA A 82 7.82 -10.85 -4.33
C ALA A 82 8.03 -9.39 -3.95
N VAL A 83 7.08 -8.50 -4.29
CA VAL A 83 7.11 -7.09 -3.89
C VAL A 83 7.09 -6.96 -2.36
N ARG A 84 6.21 -7.69 -1.67
CA ARG A 84 6.16 -7.69 -0.19
C ARG A 84 7.43 -8.26 0.45
N GLU A 85 8.01 -9.30 -0.14
CA GLU A 85 9.26 -9.89 0.36
C GLU A 85 10.42 -8.90 0.21
N GLU A 86 10.48 -8.18 -0.91
CA GLU A 86 11.51 -7.16 -1.15
C GLU A 86 11.30 -5.95 -0.23
N ALA A 87 10.08 -5.46 -0.08
CA ALA A 87 9.70 -4.42 0.89
C ALA A 87 10.13 -4.79 2.33
N ALA A 88 9.93 -6.04 2.75
CA ALA A 88 10.30 -6.50 4.09
C ALA A 88 11.82 -6.56 4.34
N ARG A 89 12.65 -6.45 3.29
CA ARG A 89 14.11 -6.35 3.42
C ARG A 89 14.57 -4.92 3.67
N ASP A 90 13.72 -3.93 3.40
CA ASP A 90 13.98 -2.53 3.68
C ASP A 90 13.67 -2.21 5.15
N GLU A 91 14.67 -1.78 5.91
CA GLU A 91 14.53 -1.44 7.32
C GLU A 91 13.79 -0.13 7.56
N ASP A 92 13.69 0.74 6.53
CA ASP A 92 12.99 2.01 6.56
C ASP A 92 11.51 1.88 6.08
N TRP A 93 11.05 0.66 5.74
CA TRP A 93 9.67 0.44 5.31
C TRP A 93 8.65 0.75 6.42
N PRO A 94 7.50 1.38 6.11
CA PRO A 94 6.44 1.63 7.08
C PRO A 94 5.98 0.32 7.75
N PRO A 95 5.64 0.35 9.05
CA PRO A 95 5.12 -0.83 9.73
C PRO A 95 3.77 -1.24 9.11
N VAL A 96 3.75 -2.41 8.48
CA VAL A 96 2.53 -3.04 7.97
C VAL A 96 2.02 -3.98 9.05
N GLU A 97 1.20 -3.47 9.97
CA GLU A 97 0.56 -4.30 11.00
C GLU A 97 -0.79 -4.83 10.46
N ASP A 98 -0.92 -6.16 10.35
CA ASP A 98 -2.15 -6.88 9.96
C ASP A 98 -3.33 -6.59 10.92
#